data_AF-S9PC83-F1
#
_entry.id   AF-S9PC83-F1
#
_cell.length_a   1.000
_cell.length_b   1.000
_cell.length_c   1.000
_cell.angle_alpha   90.00
_cell.angle_beta   90.00
_cell.angle_gamma   90.00
#
_symmetry.space_group_name_H-M   'P 1'
#
loop_
_entity.id
_entity.type
_entity.pdbx_description
1 polymer ?
#
loop_
_entity_poly.entity_id
_entity_poly.type
_entity_poly.pdbx_seq_one_letter_code
_entity_poly.pdbx_strand_id
1 'polypeptide(L)'
;MLGLLSFVAPAAHAQTESPPLDYSRTIEQSGMVFVPYVGMNRGPVYYTSYEQVANGPPTNVSGMRKVIVNLWPTAHRPVTQYNNFISQNAITDAKVLPPATACQPTEEIANLLSYMPAGYTPKILGGNYPMACSLSLFFMSEDEAKVLAIISARPVITLRASIPLCDKASQQLSLTPINQRLVTDGVLQSTSTGLKGNSWDVLFESSRLAQLSPSLFVSSDPQKGWEAYMKAFTLDLNAQTATMSTTTASQPAYICTPDPLTLQFG
;
A
#
# COMPACT_ATOMS: atom_id res chain seq x y z
N MET A 1 -12.88 27.32 -46.89
CA MET A 1 -13.28 25.92 -46.62
C MET A 1 -12.37 25.38 -45.53
N LEU A 2 -12.96 25.11 -44.37
CA LEU A 2 -12.48 24.43 -43.14
C LEU A 2 -10.99 24.43 -42.76
N GLY A 3 -10.65 25.26 -41.77
CA GLY A 3 -9.52 25.03 -40.88
C GLY A 3 -9.93 24.13 -39.71
N LEU A 4 -9.26 22.99 -39.54
CA LEU A 4 -9.45 22.10 -38.40
C LEU A 4 -8.74 22.68 -37.17
N LEU A 5 -9.53 23.20 -36.23
CA LEU A 5 -9.09 23.42 -34.84
C LEU A 5 -9.01 22.06 -34.14
N SER A 6 -7.78 21.57 -33.95
CA SER A 6 -7.53 20.42 -33.08
C SER A 6 -7.65 20.88 -31.63
N PHE A 7 -8.79 20.60 -31.00
CA PHE A 7 -8.96 20.70 -29.56
C PHE A 7 -8.13 19.59 -28.91
N VAL A 8 -6.91 19.92 -28.48
CA VAL A 8 -6.15 19.07 -27.56
C VAL A 8 -6.79 19.24 -26.19
N ALA A 9 -7.69 18.32 -25.83
CA ALA A 9 -8.18 18.23 -24.45
C ALA A 9 -6.97 17.97 -23.52
N PRO A 10 -6.82 18.73 -22.42
CA PRO A 10 -5.81 18.38 -21.43
C PRO A 10 -6.09 16.96 -20.93
N ALA A 11 -5.05 16.14 -20.88
CA ALA A 11 -5.12 14.83 -20.26
C ALA A 11 -5.66 14.99 -18.84
N ALA A 12 -6.82 14.38 -18.58
CA ALA A 12 -7.32 14.19 -17.24
C ALA A 12 -6.23 13.43 -16.47
N HIS A 13 -5.52 14.14 -15.60
CA HIS A 13 -4.67 13.51 -14.60
C HIS A 13 -5.63 12.81 -13.66
N ALA A 14 -5.93 11.55 -13.97
CA ALA A 14 -6.60 10.67 -13.03
C ALA A 14 -5.77 10.69 -11.76
N GLN A 15 -6.33 11.26 -10.68
CA GLN A 15 -5.78 11.16 -9.34
C GLN A 15 -5.58 9.66 -9.05
N THR A 16 -4.34 9.20 -9.16
CA THR A 16 -3.89 7.85 -8.79
C THR A 16 -3.57 7.76 -7.30
N GLU A 17 -4.14 8.65 -6.47
CA GLU A 17 -4.04 8.53 -5.03
C GLU A 17 -5.21 7.68 -4.55
N SER A 18 -4.91 6.48 -4.06
CA SER A 18 -5.88 5.69 -3.32
C SER A 18 -6.41 6.54 -2.16
N PRO A 19 -7.72 6.49 -1.83
CA PRO A 19 -8.24 7.27 -0.72
C PRO A 19 -7.45 7.00 0.57
N PRO A 20 -7.41 7.96 1.51
CA PRO A 20 -6.71 7.75 2.77
C PRO A 20 -7.28 6.54 3.52
N LEU A 21 -6.41 5.87 4.27
CA LEU A 21 -6.77 4.74 5.15
C LEU A 21 -7.39 5.25 6.46
N ASP A 22 -8.31 4.47 6.99
CA ASP A 22 -9.02 4.68 8.24
C ASP A 22 -8.57 3.66 9.27
N TYR A 23 -7.52 4.02 10.01
CA TYR A 23 -6.89 3.14 10.98
C TYR A 23 -7.79 2.81 12.18
N SER A 24 -8.73 3.70 12.51
CA SER A 24 -9.66 3.48 13.64
C SER A 24 -10.61 2.31 13.41
N ARG A 25 -10.88 1.98 12.14
CA ARG A 25 -11.71 0.84 11.72
C ARG A 25 -10.89 -0.38 11.31
N THR A 26 -9.63 -0.47 11.73
CA THR A 26 -8.77 -1.62 11.43
C THR A 26 -9.27 -2.90 12.09
N ILE A 27 -9.52 -3.93 11.29
CA ILE A 27 -9.96 -5.24 11.75
C ILE A 27 -8.78 -6.22 11.67
N GLU A 28 -8.47 -6.88 12.78
CA GLU A 28 -7.42 -7.89 12.84
C GLU A 28 -8.01 -9.20 13.32
N GLN A 29 -7.90 -10.24 12.48
CA GLN A 29 -8.45 -11.55 12.80
C GLN A 29 -7.72 -12.63 12.01
N SER A 30 -7.38 -13.73 12.69
CA SER A 30 -6.88 -14.96 12.03
C SER A 30 -5.73 -14.70 11.04
N GLY A 31 -4.76 -13.87 11.41
CA GLY A 31 -3.60 -13.54 10.58
C GLY A 31 -3.88 -12.64 9.38
N MET A 32 -5.03 -11.96 9.36
CA MET A 32 -5.39 -10.93 8.39
C MET A 32 -5.57 -9.59 9.08
N VAL A 33 -5.12 -8.52 8.43
CA VAL A 33 -5.27 -7.13 8.87
C VAL A 33 -5.95 -6.35 7.76
N PHE A 34 -7.20 -5.93 7.99
CA PHE A 34 -7.95 -5.09 7.07
C PHE A 34 -7.93 -3.64 7.55
N VAL A 35 -7.53 -2.72 6.66
CA VAL A 35 -7.60 -1.29 6.92
C VAL A 35 -8.51 -0.66 5.86
N PRO A 36 -9.72 -0.20 6.20
CA PRO A 36 -10.62 0.39 5.21
C PRO A 36 -10.11 1.75 4.73
N TYR A 37 -10.50 2.14 3.53
CA TYR A 37 -10.47 3.52 3.11
C TYR A 37 -11.51 4.34 3.89
N VAL A 38 -11.19 5.59 4.16
CA VAL A 38 -12.09 6.52 4.86
C VAL A 38 -13.44 6.61 4.12
N GLY A 39 -14.54 6.45 4.86
CA GLY A 39 -15.91 6.49 4.33
C GLY A 39 -16.34 5.27 3.51
N MET A 40 -15.50 4.24 3.38
CA MET A 40 -15.79 3.04 2.61
C MET A 40 -15.62 1.77 3.46
N ASN A 41 -16.25 0.67 3.05
CA ASN A 41 -15.90 -0.68 3.54
C ASN A 41 -15.03 -1.43 2.51
N ARG A 42 -14.14 -0.68 1.84
CA ARG A 42 -13.17 -1.15 0.86
C ARG A 42 -11.78 -0.76 1.31
N GLY A 43 -10.78 -1.61 1.15
CA GLY A 43 -9.41 -1.33 1.60
C GLY A 43 -8.48 -2.55 1.46
N PRO A 44 -7.17 -2.38 1.66
CA PRO A 44 -6.22 -3.49 1.66
C PRO A 44 -6.50 -4.50 2.78
N VAL A 45 -6.38 -5.78 2.44
CA VAL A 45 -6.20 -6.88 3.40
C VAL A 45 -4.74 -7.34 3.34
N TYR A 46 -4.02 -7.15 4.44
CA TYR A 46 -2.67 -7.66 4.63
C TYR A 46 -2.70 -9.01 5.35
N TYR A 47 -1.67 -9.83 5.13
CA TYR A 47 -1.58 -11.18 5.70
C TYR A 47 -0.30 -11.30 6.50
N THR A 48 -0.38 -11.80 7.73
CA THR A 48 0.79 -11.93 8.62
C THR A 48 1.42 -13.32 8.60
N SER A 49 0.87 -14.23 7.80
CA SER A 49 1.32 -15.61 7.73
C SER A 49 1.30 -16.13 6.30
N TYR A 50 2.40 -16.75 5.92
CA TYR A 50 2.65 -17.25 4.57
C TYR A 50 3.17 -18.68 4.61
N GLU A 51 3.00 -19.37 3.50
CA GLU A 51 3.58 -20.67 3.21
C GLU A 51 4.15 -20.68 1.81
N GLN A 52 5.16 -21.51 1.58
CA GLN A 52 5.66 -21.76 0.24
C GLN A 52 5.01 -23.00 -0.36
N VAL A 53 4.65 -22.94 -1.64
CA VAL A 53 3.98 -24.03 -2.36
C VAL A 53 4.64 -24.22 -3.71
N ALA A 54 5.18 -25.40 -3.98
CA ALA A 54 5.68 -25.75 -5.29
C ALA A 54 4.52 -25.79 -6.32
N ASN A 55 4.70 -25.10 -7.44
CA ASN A 55 3.75 -25.03 -8.53
C ASN A 55 3.88 -26.27 -9.44
N GLY A 56 3.45 -27.41 -8.91
CA GLY A 56 3.53 -28.70 -9.59
C GLY A 56 4.93 -29.31 -9.64
N PRO A 57 5.07 -30.45 -10.36
CA PRO A 57 6.35 -31.11 -10.53
C PRO A 57 7.30 -30.31 -11.43
N PRO A 58 8.63 -30.53 -11.35
CA PRO A 58 9.57 -29.88 -12.25
C PRO A 58 9.28 -30.18 -13.72
N THR A 59 9.39 -29.16 -14.56
CA THR A 59 9.18 -29.24 -16.02
C THR A 59 10.52 -29.14 -16.75
N ASN A 60 10.60 -29.69 -17.96
CA ASN A 60 11.82 -29.57 -18.78
C ASN A 60 11.80 -28.25 -19.57
N VAL A 61 12.88 -27.48 -19.49
CA VAL A 61 13.09 -26.25 -20.25
C VAL A 61 14.51 -26.30 -20.81
N SER A 62 14.63 -26.49 -22.13
CA SER A 62 15.91 -26.47 -22.85
C SER A 62 16.98 -27.41 -22.26
N GLY A 63 16.57 -28.62 -21.84
CA GLY A 63 17.48 -29.61 -21.25
C GLY A 63 17.74 -29.44 -19.75
N MET A 64 17.21 -28.38 -19.14
CA MET A 64 17.22 -28.15 -17.69
C MET A 64 15.85 -28.48 -17.09
N ARG A 65 15.83 -28.63 -15.77
CA ARG A 65 14.61 -28.75 -14.99
C ARG A 65 14.24 -27.39 -14.42
N LYS A 66 12.94 -27.09 -14.37
CA LYS A 66 12.39 -25.86 -13.82
C LYS A 66 11.28 -26.16 -12.84
N VAL A 67 11.34 -25.57 -11.65
CA VAL A 67 10.22 -25.53 -10.71
C VAL A 67 9.96 -24.08 -10.30
N ILE A 68 8.69 -23.73 -10.11
CA ILE A 68 8.30 -22.44 -9.55
C ILE A 68 7.80 -22.73 -8.13
N VAL A 69 8.31 -22.01 -7.15
CA VAL A 69 7.80 -22.05 -5.78
C VAL A 69 7.06 -20.74 -5.53
N ASN A 70 5.84 -20.81 -5.03
CA ASN A 70 4.99 -19.64 -4.81
C ASN A 70 4.89 -19.35 -3.31
N LEU A 71 4.89 -18.08 -2.92
CA LEU A 71 4.61 -17.66 -1.55
C LEU A 71 3.15 -17.25 -1.42
N TRP A 72 2.36 -18.05 -0.70
CA TRP A 72 0.91 -17.89 -0.54
C TRP A 72 0.55 -17.50 0.90
N PRO A 73 -0.40 -16.58 1.11
CA PRO A 73 -0.93 -16.34 2.44
C PRO A 73 -1.70 -17.56 2.94
N THR A 74 -1.43 -17.99 4.17
CA THR A 74 -2.06 -19.19 4.75
C THR A 74 -3.57 -19.04 4.92
N ALA A 75 -4.08 -17.81 5.05
CA ALA A 75 -5.52 -17.53 5.14
C ALA A 75 -6.32 -17.94 3.89
N HIS A 76 -5.65 -18.15 2.74
CA HIS A 76 -6.27 -18.64 1.50
C HIS A 76 -6.25 -20.16 1.36
N ARG A 77 -5.56 -20.90 2.25
CA ARG A 77 -5.50 -22.37 2.20
C ARG A 77 -6.84 -23.01 2.56
N PRO A 78 -7.40 -22.78 3.76
CA PRO A 78 -8.81 -23.07 3.97
C PRO A 78 -9.59 -21.99 3.22
N VAL A 79 -10.26 -22.38 2.14
CA VAL A 79 -11.12 -21.46 1.35
C VAL A 79 -12.10 -20.70 2.24
N THR A 80 -12.48 -21.26 3.39
CA THR A 80 -13.39 -20.64 4.35
C THR A 80 -12.76 -19.50 5.15
N GLN A 81 -11.47 -19.49 5.46
CA GLN A 81 -10.91 -18.49 6.40
C GLN A 81 -10.96 -17.08 5.83
N TYR A 82 -10.35 -16.85 4.66
CA TYR A 82 -10.44 -15.58 3.96
C TYR A 82 -11.90 -15.20 3.63
N ASN A 83 -12.68 -16.12 3.06
CA ASN A 83 -14.06 -15.82 2.68
C ASN A 83 -14.97 -15.49 3.88
N ASN A 84 -14.77 -16.15 5.02
CA ASN A 84 -15.49 -15.84 6.26
C ASN A 84 -15.09 -14.45 6.77
N PHE A 85 -13.80 -14.13 6.78
CA PHE A 85 -13.33 -12.81 7.21
C PHE A 85 -13.93 -11.69 6.35
N ILE A 86 -13.94 -11.88 5.02
CA ILE A 86 -14.54 -10.94 4.08
C ILE A 86 -16.05 -10.81 4.29
N SER A 87 -16.78 -11.93 4.33
CA SER A 87 -18.24 -11.93 4.42
C SER A 87 -18.77 -11.45 5.78
N GLN A 88 -18.15 -11.88 6.90
CA GLN A 88 -18.55 -11.48 8.26
C GLN A 88 -18.41 -9.98 8.51
N ASN A 89 -17.41 -9.36 7.88
CA ASN A 89 -17.12 -7.93 8.04
C ASN A 89 -17.57 -7.09 6.83
N ALA A 90 -18.30 -7.70 5.88
CA ALA A 90 -18.76 -7.08 4.63
C ALA A 90 -17.65 -6.37 3.81
N ILE A 91 -16.42 -6.87 3.86
CA ILE A 91 -15.23 -6.23 3.30
C ILE A 91 -15.22 -6.29 1.77
N THR A 92 -14.80 -5.20 1.13
CA THR A 92 -14.35 -5.22 -0.27
C THR A 92 -12.83 -5.12 -0.31
N ASP A 93 -12.13 -6.25 -0.53
CA ASP A 93 -10.66 -6.27 -0.57
C ASP A 93 -10.13 -5.50 -1.79
N ALA A 94 -9.22 -4.55 -1.55
CA ALA A 94 -8.51 -3.81 -2.58
C ALA A 94 -7.41 -4.64 -3.27
N LYS A 95 -7.13 -5.86 -2.79
CA LYS A 95 -6.20 -6.84 -3.36
C LYS A 95 -4.77 -6.32 -3.49
N VAL A 96 -4.34 -5.57 -2.47
CA VAL A 96 -2.99 -5.01 -2.41
C VAL A 96 -2.01 -6.11 -2.00
N LEU A 97 -0.92 -6.25 -2.74
CA LEU A 97 0.16 -7.19 -2.45
C LEU A 97 1.38 -6.45 -1.88
N PRO A 98 2.21 -7.11 -1.05
CA PRO A 98 3.52 -6.58 -0.73
C PRO A 98 4.36 -6.42 -2.01
N PRO A 99 5.31 -5.48 -2.03
CA PRO A 99 6.18 -5.30 -3.19
C PRO A 99 7.02 -6.57 -3.42
N ALA A 100 7.16 -7.01 -4.66
CA ALA A 100 7.92 -8.22 -5.00
C ALA A 100 9.40 -8.14 -4.57
N THR A 101 9.95 -6.92 -4.44
CA THR A 101 11.30 -6.66 -3.92
C THR A 101 11.48 -7.06 -2.47
N ALA A 102 10.39 -7.21 -1.71
CA ALA A 102 10.41 -7.73 -0.34
C ALA A 102 10.70 -9.24 -0.29
N CYS A 103 10.61 -9.95 -1.43
CA CYS A 103 10.96 -11.36 -1.51
C CYS A 103 12.38 -11.55 -2.02
N GLN A 104 13.08 -12.56 -1.49
CA GLN A 104 14.42 -12.96 -1.94
C GLN A 104 14.57 -14.49 -1.91
N PRO A 105 15.37 -15.09 -2.82
CA PRO A 105 15.79 -16.48 -2.65
C PRO A 105 16.58 -16.61 -1.34
N THR A 106 16.48 -17.75 -0.66
CA THR A 106 17.37 -18.04 0.47
C THR A 106 18.82 -18.22 0.00
N GLU A 107 19.77 -17.99 0.90
CA GLU A 107 21.18 -18.21 0.62
C GLU A 107 21.48 -19.68 0.26
N GLU A 108 20.81 -20.64 0.91
CA GLU A 108 20.96 -22.07 0.64
C GLU A 108 20.62 -22.42 -0.82
N ILE A 109 19.45 -21.99 -1.32
CA ILE A 109 19.04 -22.30 -2.69
C ILE A 109 19.84 -21.50 -3.73
N ALA A 110 20.23 -20.26 -3.39
CA ALA A 110 21.08 -19.44 -4.24
C ALA A 110 22.48 -20.05 -4.40
N ASN A 111 23.09 -20.53 -3.31
CA ASN A 111 24.40 -21.16 -3.33
C ASN A 111 24.36 -22.51 -4.05
N LEU A 112 23.32 -23.34 -3.80
CA LEU A 112 23.16 -24.62 -4.48
C LEU A 112 23.13 -24.46 -6.00
N LEU A 113 22.46 -23.43 -6.49
CA LEU A 113 22.23 -23.19 -7.93
C LEU A 113 23.15 -22.10 -8.50
N SER A 114 24.22 -21.76 -7.79
CA SER A 114 25.18 -20.71 -8.20
C SER A 114 25.95 -21.05 -9.47
N TYR A 115 26.04 -22.34 -9.82
CA TYR A 115 26.66 -22.82 -11.05
C TYR A 115 25.81 -22.55 -12.31
N MET A 116 24.53 -22.22 -12.14
CA MET A 116 23.63 -21.96 -13.28
C MET A 116 24.05 -20.67 -14.00
N PRO A 117 23.95 -20.61 -15.34
CA PRO A 117 24.23 -19.38 -16.06
C PRO A 117 23.31 -18.23 -15.61
N ALA A 118 23.75 -16.98 -15.76
CA ALA A 118 23.05 -15.79 -15.23
C ALA A 118 21.56 -15.66 -15.60
N GLY A 119 21.13 -16.20 -16.75
CA GLY A 119 19.73 -16.22 -17.16
C GLY A 119 18.84 -17.28 -16.46
N TYR A 120 19.46 -18.19 -15.71
CA TYR A 120 18.84 -19.36 -15.08
C TYR A 120 19.10 -19.42 -13.57
N THR A 121 19.74 -18.41 -12.99
CA THR A 121 19.89 -18.32 -11.54
C THR A 121 18.54 -18.13 -10.86
N PRO A 122 18.42 -18.49 -9.56
CA PRO A 122 17.20 -18.28 -8.79
C PRO A 122 16.71 -16.83 -8.89
N LYS A 123 15.45 -16.67 -9.34
CA LYS A 123 14.89 -15.34 -9.62
C LYS A 123 13.50 -15.18 -9.03
N ILE A 124 13.29 -14.07 -8.33
CA ILE A 124 11.97 -13.65 -7.87
C ILE A 124 11.15 -13.13 -9.05
N LEU A 125 9.93 -13.64 -9.14
CA LEU A 125 8.89 -13.17 -10.04
C LEU A 125 7.85 -12.39 -9.23
N GLY A 126 7.17 -11.45 -9.88
CA GLY A 126 6.08 -10.69 -9.28
C GLY A 126 4.95 -11.60 -8.78
N GLY A 127 4.26 -11.13 -7.74
CA GLY A 127 3.06 -11.79 -7.23
C GLY A 127 1.87 -11.70 -8.19
N ASN A 128 0.89 -12.55 -7.94
CA ASN A 128 -0.43 -12.48 -8.57
C ASN A 128 -1.46 -12.83 -7.51
N TYR A 129 -2.37 -11.91 -7.19
CA TYR A 129 -3.20 -12.01 -5.99
C TYR A 129 -3.91 -13.38 -5.90
N PRO A 130 -3.87 -14.06 -4.73
CA PRO A 130 -3.33 -13.59 -3.45
C PRO A 130 -1.84 -13.95 -3.21
N MET A 131 -1.15 -14.53 -4.18
CA MET A 131 0.27 -14.89 -4.09
C MET A 131 1.15 -13.64 -4.00
N ALA A 132 1.96 -13.55 -2.95
CA ALA A 132 2.84 -12.40 -2.70
C ALA A 132 3.97 -12.29 -3.74
N CYS A 133 4.61 -13.42 -4.04
CA CYS A 133 5.71 -13.53 -4.99
C CYS A 133 5.94 -15.00 -5.37
N SER A 134 6.73 -15.24 -6.42
CA SER A 134 7.21 -16.58 -6.77
C SER A 134 8.72 -16.60 -6.93
N LEU A 135 9.32 -17.76 -6.74
CA LEU A 135 10.73 -18.04 -7.03
C LEU A 135 10.81 -19.03 -8.18
N SER A 136 11.44 -18.63 -9.28
CA SER A 136 11.79 -19.52 -10.37
C SER A 136 13.15 -20.15 -10.10
N LEU A 137 13.21 -21.47 -10.11
CA LEU A 137 14.42 -22.26 -9.93
C LEU A 137 14.67 -23.09 -11.17
N PHE A 138 15.87 -22.98 -11.74
CA PHE A 138 16.36 -23.88 -12.78
C PHE A 138 17.52 -24.71 -12.22
N PHE A 139 17.61 -25.96 -12.61
CA PHE A 139 18.63 -26.90 -12.13
C PHE A 139 18.82 -28.05 -13.12
N MET A 140 19.92 -28.77 -12.98
CA MET A 140 20.20 -29.97 -13.79
C MET A 140 19.40 -31.18 -13.29
N SER A 141 19.19 -32.17 -14.15
CA SER A 141 18.34 -33.33 -13.80
C SER A 141 18.92 -34.15 -12.65
N GLU A 142 20.25 -34.20 -12.51
CA GLU A 142 20.93 -34.85 -11.39
C GLU A 142 20.65 -34.19 -10.02
N ASP A 143 20.29 -32.91 -9.99
CA ASP A 143 20.00 -32.16 -8.76
C ASP A 143 18.52 -32.19 -8.35
N GLU A 144 17.63 -32.80 -9.15
CA GLU A 144 16.19 -32.71 -8.95
C GLU A 144 15.75 -33.18 -7.55
N ALA A 145 16.21 -34.37 -7.13
CA ALA A 145 15.86 -34.90 -5.82
C ALA A 145 16.33 -33.99 -4.67
N LYS A 146 17.52 -33.39 -4.82
CA LYS A 146 18.12 -32.50 -3.82
C LYS A 146 17.37 -31.18 -3.73
N VAL A 147 17.03 -30.57 -4.87
CA VAL A 147 16.25 -29.33 -4.92
C VAL A 147 14.85 -29.53 -4.33
N LEU A 148 14.16 -30.61 -4.72
CA LEU A 148 12.83 -30.93 -4.19
C LEU A 148 12.85 -31.24 -2.69
N ALA A 149 13.90 -31.90 -2.18
CA ALA A 149 14.07 -32.14 -0.75
C ALA A 149 14.26 -30.84 0.04
N ILE A 150 14.99 -29.86 -0.49
CA ILE A 150 15.14 -28.56 0.17
C ILE A 150 13.79 -27.82 0.18
N ILE A 151 13.08 -27.78 -0.95
CA ILE A 151 11.77 -27.11 -1.05
C ILE A 151 10.75 -27.71 -0.06
N SER A 152 10.79 -29.02 0.17
CA SER A 152 9.85 -29.68 1.10
C SER A 152 10.24 -29.53 2.56
N ALA A 153 11.53 -29.43 2.87
CA ALA A 153 12.03 -29.39 4.24
C ALA A 153 12.20 -27.97 4.81
N ARG A 154 12.46 -26.96 3.96
CA ARG A 154 12.88 -25.62 4.40
C ARG A 154 12.35 -24.51 3.49
N PRO A 155 12.21 -23.28 4.00
CA PRO A 155 11.96 -22.12 3.17
C PRO A 155 13.04 -21.97 2.09
N VAL A 156 12.63 -21.76 0.84
CA VAL A 156 13.52 -21.37 -0.28
C VAL A 156 13.30 -19.93 -0.72
N ILE A 157 12.21 -19.32 -0.24
CA ILE A 157 11.86 -17.90 -0.42
C ILE A 157 11.85 -17.27 0.98
N THR A 158 12.41 -16.07 1.10
CA THR A 158 12.19 -15.20 2.26
C THR A 158 11.30 -14.04 1.86
N LEU A 159 10.48 -13.55 2.79
CA LEU A 159 9.72 -12.30 2.69
C LEU A 159 10.09 -11.42 3.87
N ARG A 160 10.45 -10.17 3.60
CA ARG A 160 10.68 -9.14 4.63
C ARG A 160 10.10 -7.82 4.14
N ALA A 161 8.95 -7.43 4.68
CA ALA A 161 8.33 -6.14 4.40
C ALA A 161 7.84 -5.48 5.70
N SER A 162 7.84 -4.15 5.70
CA SER A 162 7.19 -3.33 6.72
C SER A 162 6.16 -2.46 6.03
N ILE A 163 4.88 -2.65 6.39
CA ILE A 163 3.79 -1.82 5.89
C ILE A 163 3.62 -0.66 6.88
N PRO A 164 3.76 0.61 6.45
CA PRO A 164 3.74 1.76 7.34
C PRO A 164 2.30 2.10 7.75
N LEU A 165 1.70 1.26 8.59
CA LEU A 165 0.39 1.50 9.20
C LEU A 165 0.52 2.40 10.43
N CYS A 166 -0.61 2.95 10.85
CA CYS A 166 -0.73 3.75 12.06
C CYS A 166 -1.58 2.99 13.09
N ASP A 167 -1.31 3.26 14.36
CA ASP A 167 -2.06 2.73 15.50
C ASP A 167 -3.55 3.10 15.38
N LYS A 168 -4.45 2.21 15.80
CA LYS A 168 -5.91 2.42 15.71
C LYS A 168 -6.41 3.58 16.57
N ALA A 169 -5.71 3.89 17.65
CA ALA A 169 -5.94 5.03 18.53
C ALA A 169 -5.20 6.29 18.06
N SER A 170 -4.61 6.29 16.85
CA SER A 170 -4.03 7.50 16.25
C SER A 170 -5.05 8.63 16.25
N GLN A 171 -4.58 9.80 16.69
CA GLN A 171 -5.44 10.96 16.85
C GLN A 171 -6.03 11.41 15.51
N GLN A 172 -7.32 11.74 15.51
CA GLN A 172 -8.02 12.29 14.36
C GLN A 172 -8.06 13.82 14.45
N LEU A 173 -7.70 14.47 13.35
CA LEU A 173 -7.79 15.90 13.16
C LEU A 173 -9.04 16.23 12.35
N SER A 174 -9.94 17.03 12.91
CA SER A 174 -11.10 17.54 12.17
C SER A 174 -10.65 18.67 11.23
N LEU A 175 -10.77 18.45 9.92
CA LEU A 175 -10.38 19.45 8.92
C LEU A 175 -11.43 20.57 8.77
N THR A 176 -12.70 20.29 9.06
CA THR A 176 -13.81 21.22 8.80
C THR A 176 -13.65 22.56 9.53
N PRO A 177 -13.33 22.64 10.84
CA PRO A 177 -13.16 23.92 11.52
C PRO A 177 -11.96 24.72 10.99
N ILE A 178 -10.86 24.05 10.62
CA ILE A 178 -9.68 24.68 10.03
C ILE A 178 -10.04 25.26 8.66
N ASN A 179 -10.69 24.45 7.81
CA ASN A 179 -11.15 24.85 6.48
C ASN A 179 -12.09 26.06 6.56
N GLN A 180 -13.09 26.02 7.45
CA GLN A 180 -14.02 27.13 7.65
C GLN A 180 -13.30 28.41 8.08
N ARG A 181 -12.30 28.30 8.94
CA ARG A 181 -11.52 29.46 9.37
C ARG A 181 -10.73 30.06 8.20
N LEU A 182 -10.02 29.24 7.43
CA LEU A 182 -9.23 29.71 6.29
C LEU A 182 -10.09 30.22 5.13
N VAL A 183 -11.32 29.71 4.95
CA VAL A 183 -12.30 30.29 4.02
C VAL A 183 -12.76 31.66 4.50
N THR A 184 -13.06 31.78 5.79
CA THR A 184 -13.46 33.06 6.40
C THR A 184 -12.37 34.11 6.28
N ASP A 185 -11.11 33.70 6.45
CA ASP A 185 -9.93 34.56 6.35
C ASP A 185 -9.54 34.86 4.87
N GLY A 186 -10.28 34.31 3.89
CA GLY A 186 -10.07 34.55 2.45
C GLY A 186 -8.91 33.78 1.82
N VAL A 187 -8.27 32.89 2.57
CA VAL A 187 -7.13 32.06 2.13
C VAL A 187 -7.59 30.92 1.21
N LEU A 188 -8.75 30.34 1.53
CA LEU A 188 -9.38 29.28 0.76
C LEU A 188 -10.70 29.75 0.15
N GLN A 189 -11.03 29.16 -1.00
CA GLN A 189 -12.30 29.35 -1.70
C GLN A 189 -12.97 27.99 -1.89
N SER A 190 -14.25 27.91 -1.55
CA SER A 190 -15.08 26.74 -1.83
C SER A 190 -15.44 26.68 -3.31
N THR A 191 -15.24 25.53 -3.93
CA THR A 191 -15.61 25.23 -5.32
C THR A 191 -16.58 24.05 -5.37
N SER A 192 -17.11 23.72 -6.55
CA SER A 192 -17.94 22.53 -6.72
C SER A 192 -17.17 21.21 -6.54
N THR A 193 -15.83 21.24 -6.60
CA THR A 193 -14.95 20.07 -6.50
C THR A 193 -14.14 20.01 -5.20
N GLY A 194 -14.28 20.99 -4.32
CA GLY A 194 -13.66 21.01 -3.01
C GLY A 194 -13.21 22.40 -2.58
N LEU A 195 -11.97 22.53 -2.11
CA LEU A 195 -11.35 23.79 -1.68
C LEU A 195 -10.16 24.11 -2.58
N LYS A 196 -9.98 25.40 -2.88
CA LYS A 196 -8.83 25.92 -3.64
C LYS A 196 -8.26 27.17 -2.99
N GLY A 197 -6.94 27.33 -3.04
CA GLY A 197 -6.25 28.57 -2.64
C GLY A 197 -4.91 28.73 -3.34
N ASN A 198 -4.21 29.82 -3.04
CA ASN A 198 -2.80 29.95 -3.41
C ASN A 198 -1.95 29.06 -2.50
N SER A 199 -1.00 28.30 -3.04
CA SER A 199 -0.21 27.35 -2.24
C SER A 199 0.63 27.99 -1.15
N TRP A 200 1.19 29.19 -1.41
CA TRP A 200 2.02 29.91 -0.44
C TRP A 200 1.17 30.51 0.67
N ASP A 201 0.02 31.10 0.33
CA ASP A 201 -0.91 31.63 1.32
C ASP A 201 -1.46 30.51 2.20
N VAL A 202 -1.84 29.38 1.62
CA VAL A 202 -2.32 28.21 2.39
C VAL A 202 -1.24 27.71 3.34
N LEU A 203 0.01 27.54 2.88
CA LEU A 203 1.12 27.10 3.74
C LEU A 203 1.36 28.09 4.90
N PHE A 204 1.50 29.38 4.57
CA PHE A 204 1.81 30.42 5.54
C PHE A 204 0.67 30.61 6.54
N GLU A 205 -0.56 30.84 6.07
CA GLU A 205 -1.69 31.16 6.93
C GLU A 205 -2.17 29.96 7.75
N SER A 206 -2.11 28.74 7.21
CA SER A 206 -2.41 27.54 8.01
C SER A 206 -1.37 27.31 9.12
N SER A 207 -0.08 27.56 8.86
CA SER A 207 0.97 27.43 9.88
C SER A 207 0.83 28.50 10.96
N ARG A 208 0.52 29.74 10.56
CA ARG A 208 0.21 30.84 11.49
C ARG A 208 -1.02 30.52 12.33
N LEU A 209 -2.07 29.96 11.73
CA LEU A 209 -3.27 29.55 12.44
C LEU A 209 -2.98 28.43 13.46
N ALA A 210 -2.11 27.47 13.14
CA ALA A 210 -1.71 26.42 14.08
C ALA A 210 -0.99 26.97 15.32
N GLN A 211 -0.22 28.05 15.17
CA GLN A 211 0.44 28.73 16.29
C GLN A 211 -0.54 29.56 17.12
N LEU A 212 -1.45 30.30 16.46
CA LEU A 212 -2.39 31.21 17.13
C LEU A 212 -3.62 30.52 17.69
N SER A 213 -3.98 29.34 17.18
CA SER A 213 -5.17 28.58 17.56
C SER A 213 -4.85 27.08 17.63
N PRO A 214 -3.95 26.67 18.54
CA PRO A 214 -3.45 25.29 18.62
C PRO A 214 -4.55 24.25 18.88
N SER A 215 -5.67 24.65 19.49
CA SER A 215 -6.85 23.80 19.71
C SER A 215 -7.58 23.38 18.43
N LEU A 216 -7.40 24.09 17.31
CA LEU A 216 -7.95 23.68 16.01
C LEU A 216 -7.17 22.52 15.38
N PHE A 217 -5.91 22.37 15.75
CA PHE A 217 -5.02 21.33 15.24
C PHE A 217 -4.88 20.24 16.29
N VAL A 218 -3.88 20.34 17.15
CA VAL A 218 -3.69 19.50 18.34
C VAL A 218 -2.99 20.32 19.41
N SER A 219 -3.60 20.48 20.58
CA SER A 219 -3.04 21.32 21.63
C SER A 219 -1.70 20.85 22.16
N SER A 220 -1.44 19.53 22.19
CA SER A 220 -0.16 18.98 22.66
C SER A 220 1.00 19.17 21.68
N ASP A 221 0.71 19.18 20.38
CA ASP A 221 1.70 19.36 19.31
C ASP A 221 1.01 19.92 18.05
N PRO A 222 0.84 21.26 17.98
CA PRO A 222 0.15 21.89 16.86
C PRO A 222 0.88 21.72 15.53
N GLN A 223 2.20 21.53 15.56
CA GLN A 223 3.00 21.29 14.36
C GLN A 223 2.60 19.97 13.70
N LYS A 224 2.48 18.88 14.46
CA LYS A 224 2.01 17.58 13.92
C LYS A 224 0.61 17.67 13.33
N GLY A 225 -0.28 18.41 14.00
CA GLY A 225 -1.61 18.66 13.46
C GLY A 225 -1.56 19.43 12.14
N TRP A 226 -0.71 20.46 12.05
CA TRP A 226 -0.50 21.22 10.81
C TRP A 226 0.07 20.36 9.69
N GLU A 227 1.05 19.51 9.97
CA GLU A 227 1.61 18.58 8.97
C GLU A 227 0.55 17.60 8.45
N ALA A 228 -0.31 17.08 9.33
CA ALA A 228 -1.43 16.22 8.92
C ALA A 228 -2.47 16.98 8.08
N TYR A 229 -2.78 18.23 8.44
CA TYR A 229 -3.64 19.11 7.66
C TYR A 229 -3.08 19.37 6.26
N MET A 230 -1.78 19.68 6.14
CA MET A 230 -1.16 19.99 4.86
C MET A 230 -1.08 18.78 3.91
N LYS A 231 -0.95 17.56 4.44
CA LYS A 231 -0.99 16.33 3.63
C LYS A 231 -2.34 16.08 2.95
N ALA A 232 -3.39 16.77 3.38
CA ALA A 232 -4.71 16.69 2.75
C ALA A 232 -4.83 17.54 1.46
N PHE A 233 -3.82 18.37 1.15
CA PHE A 233 -3.78 19.18 -0.06
C PHE A 233 -2.88 18.57 -1.13
N THR A 234 -3.31 18.68 -2.39
CA THR A 234 -2.42 18.64 -3.54
C THR A 234 -1.84 20.04 -3.73
N LEU A 235 -0.52 20.17 -3.64
CA LEU A 235 0.19 21.45 -3.79
C LEU A 235 0.96 21.46 -5.12
N ASP A 236 0.68 22.45 -5.96
CA ASP A 236 1.51 22.82 -7.10
C ASP A 236 2.16 24.18 -6.82
N LEU A 237 3.43 24.15 -6.39
CA LEU A 237 4.16 25.35 -6.02
C LEU A 237 4.55 26.21 -7.24
N ASN A 238 4.61 25.63 -8.43
CA ASN A 238 4.93 26.34 -9.67
C ASN A 238 3.71 27.09 -10.18
N ALA A 239 2.55 26.42 -10.23
CA ALA A 239 1.27 27.06 -10.54
C ALA A 239 0.71 27.88 -9.37
N GLN A 240 1.34 27.78 -8.20
CA GLN A 240 0.93 28.40 -6.94
C GLN A 240 -0.50 28.02 -6.53
N THR A 241 -0.86 26.75 -6.70
CA THR A 241 -2.21 26.27 -6.37
C THR A 241 -2.16 25.22 -5.28
N ALA A 242 -3.09 25.33 -4.33
CA ALA A 242 -3.42 24.29 -3.37
C ALA A 242 -4.86 23.84 -3.61
N THR A 243 -5.09 22.53 -3.71
CA THR A 243 -6.42 21.96 -3.86
C THR A 243 -6.66 20.84 -2.86
N MET A 244 -7.89 20.76 -2.33
CA MET A 244 -8.35 19.67 -1.48
C MET A 244 -9.71 19.22 -2.02
N SER A 245 -9.88 17.91 -2.26
CA SER A 245 -11.14 17.40 -2.80
C SER A 245 -12.29 17.53 -1.79
N THR A 246 -13.55 17.56 -2.26
CA THR A 246 -14.73 17.54 -1.38
C THR A 246 -14.73 16.34 -0.43
N THR A 247 -14.30 15.18 -0.92
CA THR A 247 -14.19 13.96 -0.10
C THR A 247 -13.17 14.18 1.01
N THR A 248 -11.97 14.65 0.70
CA THR A 248 -10.94 14.89 1.72
C THR A 248 -11.37 15.96 2.72
N ALA A 249 -11.97 17.06 2.26
CA ALA A 249 -12.39 18.18 3.11
C ALA A 249 -13.47 17.85 4.14
N SER A 250 -14.23 16.77 3.90
CA SER A 250 -15.29 16.27 4.79
C SER A 250 -14.84 15.16 5.74
N GLN A 251 -13.59 14.74 5.66
CA GLN A 251 -13.05 13.62 6.40
C GLN A 251 -11.98 14.07 7.39
N PRO A 252 -11.78 13.34 8.50
CA PRO A 252 -10.67 13.62 9.40
C PRO A 252 -9.33 13.27 8.73
N ALA A 253 -8.27 13.99 9.09
CA ALA A 253 -6.90 13.56 8.83
C ALA A 253 -6.34 12.80 10.04
N TYR A 254 -5.53 11.78 9.79
CA TYR A 254 -4.89 11.02 10.87
C TYR A 254 -3.52 11.59 11.21
N ILE A 255 -3.30 11.84 12.50
CA ILE A 255 -1.98 12.11 13.06
C ILE A 255 -1.39 10.76 13.44
N CYS A 256 -0.69 10.17 12.47
CA CYS A 256 -0.19 8.81 12.55
C CYS A 256 0.75 8.64 13.75
N THR A 257 0.35 7.78 14.69
CA THR A 257 1.30 7.11 15.58
C THR A 257 1.75 5.86 14.86
N PRO A 258 3.03 5.73 14.43
CA PRO A 258 3.46 4.59 13.63
C PRO A 258 3.25 3.27 14.37
N ASP A 259 2.55 2.34 13.72
CA ASP A 259 2.40 0.96 14.17
C ASP A 259 2.58 0.03 12.95
N PRO A 260 3.82 -0.13 12.47
CA PRO A 260 4.06 -0.80 11.20
C PRO A 260 3.76 -2.30 11.27
N LEU A 261 3.04 -2.81 10.28
CA LEU A 261 2.80 -4.25 10.14
C LEU A 261 4.03 -4.91 9.54
N THR A 262 4.70 -5.75 10.32
CA THR A 262 5.86 -6.53 9.87
C THR A 262 5.40 -7.82 9.21
N LEU A 263 5.79 -8.02 7.95
CA LEU A 263 5.54 -9.24 7.19
C LEU A 263 6.85 -10.02 7.09
N GLN A 264 6.85 -11.23 7.65
CA GLN A 264 8.03 -12.09 7.65
C GLN A 264 7.69 -13.53 7.29
N PHE A 265 8.51 -14.13 6.43
CA PHE A 265 8.54 -15.56 6.15
C PHE A 265 9.96 -15.97 5.77
N GLY A 266 10.35 -17.19 6.14
CA GLY A 266 11.66 -17.74 5.82
C GLY A 266 12.77 -17.29 6.76
#